data_AF-A0A0N0KBT4-F1
#
_entry.id   AF-A0A0N0KBT4-F1
#
_cell.length_a   1.000
_cell.length_b   1.000
_cell.length_c   1.000
_cell.angle_alpha   90.00
_cell.angle_beta   90.00
_cell.angle_gamma   90.00
#
_symmetry.space_group_name_H-M   'P 1'
#
loop_
_entity.id
_entity.type
_entity.pdbx_description
1 polymer ?
#
loop_
_entity_poly.entity_id
_entity_poly.type
_entity_poly.pdbx_seq_one_letter_code
_entity_poly.pdbx_strand_id
1 'polypeptide(L)' 'MQQLEDHLADRPWWYGEDWSIIDTYLWWAYTNAEIGGFSIAAFPRVQAHRQRHEALPQLQRALAREAAAVAKRDKENA' A
#
# COMPACT_ATOMS: atom_id res chain seq x y z
N MET A 1 1.80 -0.83 14.66
CA MET A 1 1.31 -1.97 13.86
C MET A 1 0.23 -2.77 14.55
N GLN A 2 0.40 -3.23 15.80
CA GLN A 2 -0.65 -4.00 16.49
C GLN A 2 -2.03 -3.31 16.49
N GLN A 3 -2.08 -2.00 16.80
CA GLN A 3 -3.33 -1.23 16.74
C GLN A 3 -3.99 -1.22 15.36
N LEU A 4 -3.20 -1.22 14.28
CA LEU A 4 -3.73 -1.29 12.91
C LEU A 4 -4.23 -2.69 12.58
N GLU A 5 -3.49 -3.72 13.00
CA GLU A 5 -3.91 -5.13 12.87
C GLU A 5 -5.26 -5.37 13.57
N ASP A 6 -5.42 -4.85 14.79
CA ASP A 6 -6.66 -4.96 15.55
C ASP A 6 -7.79 -4.16 14.91
N HIS A 7 -7.51 -2.95 14.39
CA HIS A 7 -8.51 -2.12 13.70
C HIS A 7 -9.06 -2.79 12.43
N LEU A 8 -8.22 -3.57 11.73
CA LEU A 8 -8.57 -4.31 10.52
C LEU A 8 -9.21 -5.68 10.81
N ALA A 9 -9.64 -5.94 12.05
CA ALA A 9 -10.22 -7.23 12.44
C ALA A 9 -11.44 -7.62 11.58
N ASP A 10 -12.44 -6.77 11.54
CA ASP A 10 -13.69 -7.01 10.79
C ASP A 10 -13.92 -5.91 9.75
N ARG A 11 -12.84 -5.21 9.37
CA ARG A 11 -12.89 -4.04 8.49
C ARG A 11 -11.96 -4.26 7.31
N PRO A 12 -12.49 -4.47 6.09
CA PRO A 12 -11.63 -4.62 4.92
C PRO A 12 -10.86 -3.33 4.57
N TRP A 13 -11.37 -2.18 4.99
CA TRP A 13 -10.78 -0.85 4.80
C TRP A 13 -10.86 -0.01 6.08
N TRP A 14 -10.21 1.15 6.08
CA TRP A 14 -10.12 2.04 7.25
C TRP A 14 -11.48 2.40 7.86
N TYR A 15 -12.48 2.72 7.04
CA TYR A 15 -13.83 3.09 7.47
C TYR A 15 -14.83 1.93 7.48
N GLY A 16 -14.37 0.68 7.35
CA GLY A 16 -15.25 -0.49 7.27
C GLY A 16 -15.29 -1.06 5.86
N GLU A 17 -16.46 -1.03 5.23
CA GLU A 17 -16.71 -1.70 3.94
C GLU A 17 -16.24 -0.92 2.71
N ASP A 18 -16.16 0.41 2.82
CA ASP A 18 -15.79 1.29 1.73
C ASP A 18 -14.32 1.68 1.77
N TRP A 19 -13.69 1.61 0.59
CA TRP A 19 -12.35 2.14 0.40
C TRP A 19 -12.33 3.65 0.54
N SER A 20 -11.26 4.18 1.12
CA SER A 20 -10.99 5.62 1.20
C SER A 20 -9.54 5.95 0.84
N ILE A 21 -9.26 7.24 0.66
CA ILE A 21 -7.88 7.69 0.44
C ILE A 21 -6.94 7.33 1.60
N ILE A 22 -7.46 7.15 2.82
CA ILE A 22 -6.66 6.76 3.99
C ILE A 22 -6.02 5.38 3.77
N ASP A 23 -6.69 4.46 3.09
CA ASP A 23 -6.16 3.12 2.81
C ASP A 23 -4.90 3.18 1.94
N THR A 24 -4.80 4.18 1.04
CA THR A 24 -3.58 4.45 0.26
C THR A 24 -2.45 4.98 1.13
N TYR A 25 -2.74 5.88 2.08
CA TYR A 25 -1.71 6.37 3.00
C TYR A 25 -1.21 5.28 3.93
N LEU A 26 -2.10 4.40 4.41
CA LEU A 26 -1.71 3.22 5.17
C LEU A 26 -0.81 2.31 4.34
N TRP A 27 -1.23 1.99 3.11
CA TRP A 27 -0.44 1.20 2.17
C TRP A 27 0.95 1.75 1.93
N TRP A 28 1.04 3.05 1.64
CA TRP A 28 2.31 3.73 1.46
C TRP A 28 3.17 3.67 2.73
N ALA A 29 2.58 3.91 3.91
CA ALA A 29 3.31 3.96 5.17
C ALA A 29 3.96 2.62 5.51
N TYR A 30 3.21 1.51 5.50
CA TYR A 30 3.80 0.20 5.83
C TYR A 30 4.70 -0.36 4.72
N THR A 31 4.46 0.00 3.46
CA THR A 31 5.36 -0.40 2.36
C THR A 31 6.72 0.29 2.48
N ASN A 32 6.74 1.59 2.81
CA ASN A 32 8.00 2.30 3.05
C ASN A 32 8.69 1.85 4.35
N ALA A 33 7.92 1.52 5.38
CA ALA A 33 8.48 0.91 6.59
C ALA A 33 9.17 -0.42 6.27
N GLU A 34 8.60 -1.25 5.41
CA GLU A 34 9.20 -2.51 4.96
C GLU A 34 10.47 -2.30 4.13
N ILE A 35 10.49 -1.32 3.22
CA ILE A 35 11.72 -0.90 2.52
C ILE A 35 12.80 -0.47 3.53
N GLY A 36 12.40 0.17 4.64
CA GLY A 36 13.28 0.54 5.75
C GLY A 36 13.67 -0.60 6.70
N GLY A 37 13.25 -1.85 6.42
CA GLY A 37 13.62 -3.04 7.20
C GLY A 37 12.60 -3.47 8.28
N PHE A 38 11.45 -2.82 8.38
CA PHE A 38 10.39 -3.24 9.30
C PHE A 38 9.47 -4.28 8.64
N SER A 39 9.50 -5.53 9.10
CA SER A 39 8.65 -6.60 8.53
C SER A 39 7.19 -6.51 9.00
N ILE A 40 6.26 -6.71 8.05
CA ILE A 40 4.82 -6.85 8.35
C ILE A 40 4.36 -8.31 8.49
N ALA A 41 5.27 -9.29 8.43
CA ALA A 41 4.92 -10.71 8.36
C ALA A 41 4.08 -11.22 9.56
N ALA A 42 4.23 -10.57 10.73
CA ALA A 42 3.47 -10.89 11.94
C ALA A 42 2.03 -10.33 11.95
N PHE A 43 1.63 -9.55 10.95
CA PHE A 43 0.36 -8.82 10.88
C PHE A 43 -0.48 -9.29 9.68
N PRO A 44 -1.18 -10.45 9.80
CA PRO A 44 -1.90 -11.04 8.67
C PRO A 44 -3.04 -10.18 8.12
N ARG A 45 -3.73 -9.39 8.96
CA ARG A 45 -4.82 -8.50 8.49
C ARG A 45 -4.26 -7.30 7.75
N VAL A 46 -3.12 -6.77 8.17
CA VAL A 46 -2.38 -5.76 7.40
C VAL A 46 -1.95 -6.32 6.05
N GLN A 47 -1.45 -7.56 5.99
CA GLN A 47 -1.11 -8.21 4.73
C GLN A 47 -2.34 -8.39 3.81
N ALA A 48 -3.48 -8.81 4.36
CA ALA A 48 -4.72 -8.93 3.60
C ALA A 48 -5.22 -7.56 3.08
N HIS A 49 -5.11 -6.51 3.89
CA HIS A 49 -5.38 -5.13 3.45
C HIS A 49 -4.44 -4.70 2.32
N ARG A 50 -3.13 -4.99 2.42
CA ARG A 50 -2.15 -4.73 1.35
C ARG A 50 -2.54 -5.40 0.05
N GLN A 51 -2.81 -6.70 0.08
CA GLN A 51 -3.21 -7.46 -1.10
C GLN A 51 -4.47 -6.90 -1.75
N ARG A 52 -5.48 -6.53 -0.95
CA ARG A 52 -6.72 -5.92 -1.43
C ARG A 52 -6.45 -4.55 -2.08
N HIS A 53 -5.59 -3.73 -1.47
CA HIS A 53 -5.25 -2.41 -1.99
C HIS A 53 -4.43 -2.50 -3.29
N GLU A 54 -3.45 -3.41 -3.37
CA GLU A 54 -2.62 -3.64 -4.56
C GLU A 54 -3.41 -4.22 -5.76
N ALA A 55 -4.56 -4.85 -5.50
CA ALA A 55 -5.49 -5.28 -6.54
C ALA A 55 -6.34 -4.13 -7.14
N LEU A 56 -6.31 -2.92 -6.56
CA LEU A 56 -7.13 -1.81 -7.02
C LEU A 56 -6.65 -1.25 -8.38
N PRO A 57 -7.53 -1.11 -9.39
CA PRO A 57 -7.15 -0.57 -10.69
C PRO A 57 -6.55 0.84 -10.62
N GLN A 58 -6.99 1.67 -9.68
CA GLN A 58 -6.44 3.02 -9.50
C GLN A 58 -5.00 3.02 -8.99
N LEU A 59 -4.62 2.07 -8.12
CA LEU A 59 -3.25 1.96 -7.64
C LEU A 59 -2.34 1.46 -8.78
N GLN A 60 -2.75 0.43 -9.49
CA GLN A 60 -2.01 -0.10 -10.63
C GLN A 60 -1.76 0.96 -11.71
N ARG A 61 -2.77 1.78 -12.02
CA ARG A 61 -2.60 2.91 -12.95
C ARG A 61 -1.62 3.96 -12.44
N ALA A 62 -1.62 4.26 -11.14
CA ALA A 62 -0.69 5.22 -10.55
C ALA A 62 0.74 4.70 -10.61
N LEU A 63 0.97 3.46 -10.19
CA LEU A 63 2.29 2.80 -10.25
C LEU A 63 2.84 2.72 -11.68
N ALA A 64 1.99 2.45 -12.67
CA ALA A 64 2.40 2.45 -14.08
C ALA A 64 2.88 3.84 -14.56
N ARG A 65 2.24 4.92 -14.10
CA ARG A 65 2.67 6.30 -14.41
C ARG A 65 4.02 6.62 -13.76
N GLU A 66 4.19 6.26 -12.49
CA GLU A 66 5.47 6.46 -11.78
C GLU A 66 6.61 5.69 -12.45
N ALA A 67 6.38 4.42 -12.82
CA ALA A 67 7.37 3.62 -13.54
C ALA A 67 7.76 4.23 -14.89
N ALA A 68 6.79 4.75 -15.65
CA ALA A 68 7.05 5.44 -16.91
C ALA A 68 7.86 6.74 -16.71
N ALA A 69 7.58 7.49 -15.63
CA ALA A 69 8.31 8.70 -15.29
C ALA A 69 9.77 8.41 -14.91
N VAL A 70 10.01 7.38 -14.09
CA VAL A 70 11.36 6.90 -13.74
C VAL A 70 12.12 6.47 -15.00
N ALA A 71 11.51 5.64 -15.86
CA ALA A 71 12.14 5.17 -17.08
C ALA A 71 12.49 6.31 -18.06
N LYS A 72 11.69 7.37 -18.10
CA LYS A 72 11.99 8.57 -18.88
C LYS A 72 13.20 9.32 -18.32
N ARG A 73 13.21 9.58 -17.00
CA ARG A 73 14.32 10.27 -16.31
C ARG A 73 15.65 9.52 -16.51
N ASP A 74 15.64 8.20 -16.38
CA ASP A 74 16.86 7.41 -16.49
C ASP A 74 17.44 7.44 -17.92
N LYS A 75 16.60 7.57 -18.95
CA LYS A 75 17.04 7.79 -20.35
C LYS A 75 17.62 9.17 -20.60
N GLU A 76 17.14 10.20 -19.89
CA GLU A 76 17.63 11.58 -20.03
C GLU A 76 18.99 11.79 -19.34
N ASN A 77 19.31 10.93 -18.36
CA ASN A 77 20.57 10.98 -17.60
C ASN A 77 21.64 9.99 -18.11
N ALA A 78 21.36 9.22 -19.16
CA ALA A 78 22.26 8.25 -19.78
C ALA A 78 22.97 8.85 -21.00
#